data_AF-A0AAU5EV48-F1
#
_entry.id   AF-A0AAU5EV48-F1
#
_cell.length_a   1.000
_cell.length_b   1.000
_cell.length_c   1.000
_cell.angle_alpha   90.00
_cell.angle_beta   90.00
_cell.angle_gamma   90.00
#
_symmetry.space_group_name_H-M   'P 1'
#
loop_
_entity.id
_entity.type
_entity.pdbx_description
1 polymer ?
#
loop_
_entity_poly.entity_id
_entity_poly.type
_entity_poly.pdbx_seq_one_letter_code
_entity_poly.pdbx_strand_id
1 'polypeptide(L)'
;MTGRAHRWLVPVLTAGLLAGGGVVAGTASARAVVTAADDGAADQPSPVRSAAAQAARDRVLKMAMSNLPSEIRVSAWLALRSSRGDEAITEWLAPGGGFELAMQRMKETRSRNRAFCERVARTHTATFAPEVHAAAERAVKGSDADRAAFVKSGYAEAQKRDRAVREADAQHRREVVAKDREFVRDVAERDPGENVRVAAQWALRPSATDADVTEFFGYGWASGATLDLEGYRLRGAEAETARHYTLSRLVEKAVAAEAALKDAADAARARVEAEAAWKAVADHSDTARQRWLAEQEEARAQAESWRNIARVAGESADSLWKHIAEPAEANQDSWAREQADAAGTAAFWKDMYDRAQDGESRVKG
;
A
#
# COMPACT_ATOMS: atom_id res chain seq x y z
N MET A 1 40.58 20.16 18.38
CA MET A 1 39.15 20.09 18.78
C MET A 1 38.43 19.27 17.74
N THR A 2 37.89 18.13 18.16
CA THR A 2 37.45 16.99 17.35
C THR A 2 36.01 17.19 16.85
N GLY A 3 35.80 17.29 15.53
CA GLY A 3 34.49 17.32 14.90
C GLY A 3 34.12 15.95 14.34
N ARG A 4 33.11 15.31 14.94
CA ARG A 4 32.59 13.98 14.59
C ARG A 4 31.87 14.01 13.23
N ALA A 5 32.31 13.18 12.29
CA ALA A 5 31.55 12.83 11.09
C ALA A 5 30.35 11.93 11.47
N HIS A 6 29.13 12.35 11.13
CA HIS A 6 27.94 11.50 11.20
C HIS A 6 27.71 10.84 9.84
N ARG A 7 28.09 9.56 9.75
CA ARG A 7 27.75 8.66 8.64
C ARG A 7 26.34 8.15 8.89
N TRP A 8 25.40 8.47 8.00
CA TRP A 8 24.07 7.86 8.01
C TRP A 8 24.14 6.50 7.31
N LEU A 9 23.93 5.45 8.10
CA LEU A 9 23.75 4.08 7.67
C LEU A 9 22.30 3.90 7.20
N VAL A 10 22.13 3.40 5.97
CA VAL A 10 20.85 2.91 5.45
C VAL A 10 20.55 1.56 6.11
N PRO A 11 19.41 1.37 6.82
CA PRO A 11 19.05 0.08 7.36
C PRO A 11 18.47 -0.82 6.25
N VAL A 12 19.14 -1.93 6.00
CA VAL A 12 18.61 -3.07 5.24
C VAL A 12 17.66 -3.84 6.15
N LEU A 13 16.38 -3.88 5.80
CA LEU A 13 15.38 -4.70 6.48
C LEU A 13 15.55 -6.18 6.08
N THR A 14 16.19 -6.94 6.97
CA THR A 14 16.18 -8.39 7.03
C THR A 14 14.95 -8.86 7.81
N ALA A 15 14.05 -9.60 7.16
CA ALA A 15 12.95 -10.29 7.84
C ALA A 15 13.43 -11.63 8.41
N GLY A 16 13.63 -11.68 9.72
CA GLY A 16 13.86 -12.92 10.48
C GLY A 16 12.54 -13.52 10.97
N LEU A 17 12.32 -14.80 10.70
CA LEU A 17 11.27 -15.60 11.30
C LEU A 17 11.66 -15.97 12.75
N LEU A 18 10.79 -15.63 13.70
CA LEU A 18 10.73 -16.21 15.04
C LEU A 18 9.32 -16.73 15.26
N ALA A 19 9.20 -18.02 15.60
CA ALA A 19 8.04 -18.54 16.31
C ALA A 19 8.53 -19.60 17.30
N GLY A 20 8.39 -19.29 18.59
CA GLY A 20 8.49 -20.22 19.70
C GLY A 20 7.14 -20.41 20.38
N GLY A 21 7.08 -21.43 21.25
CA GLY A 21 5.95 -21.76 22.14
C GLY A 21 5.13 -22.94 21.60
N GLY A 22 4.98 -24.09 22.26
CA GLY A 22 5.11 -24.45 23.67
C GLY A 22 3.72 -24.82 24.21
N VAL A 23 3.43 -26.11 24.46
CA VAL A 23 2.26 -26.53 25.26
C VAL A 23 2.49 -27.86 25.99
N VAL A 24 2.48 -27.76 27.32
CA VAL A 24 1.89 -28.56 28.41
C VAL A 24 1.71 -30.09 28.30
N ALA A 25 2.08 -30.71 29.42
CA ALA A 25 2.01 -32.10 29.86
C ALA A 25 0.69 -32.87 29.65
N GLY A 26 0.84 -34.16 29.36
CA GLY A 26 -0.17 -35.21 29.50
C GLY A 26 0.51 -36.50 29.98
N THR A 27 -0.04 -37.09 31.03
CA THR A 27 0.46 -38.19 31.86
C THR A 27 0.72 -39.50 31.10
N ALA A 28 1.93 -40.06 31.25
CA ALA A 28 2.29 -41.39 30.74
C ALA A 28 1.88 -42.51 31.72
N SER A 29 1.09 -43.48 31.22
CA SER A 29 0.94 -44.80 31.83
C SER A 29 2.06 -45.75 31.36
N ALA A 30 2.43 -46.66 32.26
CA ALA A 30 3.63 -47.47 32.21
C ALA A 30 3.60 -48.64 31.18
N ARG A 31 4.79 -48.86 30.60
CA ARG A 31 5.45 -50.09 30.11
C ARG A 31 4.61 -51.24 29.51
N ALA A 32 5.00 -51.61 28.28
CA ALA A 32 5.48 -52.96 28.02
C ALA A 32 6.65 -52.91 27.01
N VAL A 33 7.82 -53.36 27.45
CA VAL A 33 8.94 -53.69 26.55
C VAL A 33 8.60 -55.04 25.93
N VAL A 34 8.41 -55.06 24.62
CA VAL A 34 8.55 -56.28 23.83
C VAL A 34 9.75 -56.06 22.92
N THR A 35 10.68 -56.99 23.05
CA THR A 35 11.98 -57.08 22.38
C THR A 35 11.85 -57.13 20.86
N ALA A 36 12.83 -56.53 20.21
CA ALA A 36 13.03 -56.52 18.77
C ALA A 36 12.96 -57.93 18.15
N ALA A 37 12.26 -58.02 17.02
CA ALA A 37 12.47 -59.03 16.00
C ALA A 37 12.58 -58.31 14.65
N ASP A 38 13.55 -58.79 13.90
CA ASP A 38 14.19 -58.35 12.67
C ASP A 38 13.30 -57.92 11.48
N ASP A 39 14.00 -57.13 10.64
CA ASP A 39 13.99 -57.14 9.17
C ASP A 39 12.82 -56.49 8.41
N GLY A 40 13.03 -55.21 8.08
CA GLY A 40 13.20 -54.84 6.67
C GLY A 40 11.95 -54.71 5.80
N ALA A 41 10.93 -53.95 6.21
CA ALA A 41 9.81 -53.63 5.31
C ALA A 41 9.01 -52.36 5.66
N ALA A 42 9.66 -51.28 6.12
CA ALA A 42 8.95 -50.05 6.48
C ALA A 42 9.65 -48.76 6.01
N ASP A 43 10.02 -48.69 4.74
CA ASP A 43 10.21 -47.38 4.09
C ASP A 43 9.92 -47.37 2.58
N GLN A 44 9.22 -48.40 2.06
CA GLN A 44 8.68 -48.30 0.71
C GLN A 44 7.35 -47.54 0.77
N PRO A 45 7.22 -46.40 0.07
CA PRO A 45 5.94 -45.71 0.00
C PRO A 45 4.91 -46.69 -0.55
N SER A 46 3.77 -46.82 0.13
CA SER A 46 2.71 -47.73 -0.33
C SER A 46 2.39 -47.43 -1.81
N PRO A 47 2.07 -48.44 -2.63
CA PRO A 47 1.79 -48.25 -4.04
C PRO A 47 0.68 -47.21 -4.29
N VAL A 48 -0.22 -47.03 -3.32
CA VAL A 48 -1.24 -45.98 -3.34
C VAL A 48 -0.64 -44.58 -3.12
N ARG A 49 0.29 -44.41 -2.17
CA ARG A 49 0.98 -43.13 -1.93
C ARG A 49 1.86 -42.74 -3.11
N SER A 50 2.59 -43.69 -3.71
CA SER A 50 3.43 -43.40 -4.88
C SER A 50 2.58 -43.06 -6.12
N ALA A 51 1.46 -43.75 -6.34
CA ALA A 51 0.51 -43.40 -7.41
C ALA A 51 -0.12 -42.01 -7.20
N ALA A 52 -0.49 -41.66 -5.96
CA ALA A 52 -1.01 -40.34 -5.63
C ALA A 52 0.03 -39.22 -5.85
N ALA A 53 1.28 -39.44 -5.44
CA ALA A 53 2.39 -38.50 -5.68
C ALA A 53 2.66 -38.32 -7.19
N GLN A 54 2.63 -39.40 -7.98
CA GLN A 54 2.78 -39.32 -9.42
C GLN A 54 1.61 -38.56 -10.07
N ALA A 55 0.37 -38.83 -9.68
CA ALA A 55 -0.80 -38.11 -10.18
C ALA A 55 -0.74 -36.61 -9.84
N ALA A 56 -0.25 -36.26 -8.65
CA ALA A 56 -0.02 -34.87 -8.25
C ALA A 56 1.04 -34.20 -9.13
N ARG A 57 2.19 -34.86 -9.36
CA ARG A 57 3.22 -34.37 -10.30
C ARG A 57 2.66 -34.13 -11.70
N ASP A 58 1.95 -35.09 -12.25
CA ASP A 58 1.38 -35.01 -13.60
C ASP A 58 0.37 -33.85 -13.69
N ARG A 59 -0.42 -33.64 -12.63
CA ARG A 59 -1.36 -32.52 -12.55
C ARG A 59 -0.65 -31.17 -12.57
N VAL A 60 0.42 -31.00 -11.78
CA VAL A 60 1.21 -29.77 -11.73
C VAL A 60 1.96 -29.56 -13.04
N LEU A 61 2.54 -30.61 -13.64
CA LEU A 61 3.19 -30.55 -14.95
C LEU A 61 2.21 -30.10 -16.04
N LYS A 62 0.99 -30.64 -16.05
CA LYS A 62 -0.06 -30.19 -16.97
C LYS A 62 -0.36 -28.70 -16.82
N MET A 63 -0.37 -28.18 -15.59
CA MET A 63 -0.55 -26.73 -15.38
C MET A 63 0.66 -25.93 -15.85
N ALA A 64 1.88 -26.39 -15.56
CA ALA A 64 3.13 -25.75 -15.96
C ALA A 64 3.29 -25.62 -17.49
N MET A 65 2.80 -26.61 -18.24
CA MET A 65 2.85 -26.66 -19.71
C MET A 65 1.62 -26.06 -20.41
N SER A 66 0.63 -25.61 -19.66
CA SER A 66 -0.62 -25.10 -20.23
C SER A 66 -0.50 -23.66 -20.77
N ASN A 67 -1.63 -23.11 -21.24
CA ASN A 67 -1.79 -21.71 -21.58
C ASN A 67 -2.28 -20.85 -20.40
N LEU A 68 -2.13 -21.33 -19.17
CA LEU A 68 -2.39 -20.52 -17.98
C LEU A 68 -1.45 -19.30 -17.91
N PRO A 69 -1.84 -18.25 -17.17
CA PRO A 69 -0.99 -17.09 -16.92
C PRO A 69 0.40 -17.46 -16.41
N SER A 70 1.41 -16.66 -16.78
CA SER A 70 2.83 -16.92 -16.50
C SER A 70 3.13 -17.14 -15.03
N GLU A 71 2.44 -16.43 -14.13
CA GLU A 71 2.62 -16.51 -12.68
C GLU A 71 2.30 -17.92 -12.16
N ILE A 72 1.23 -18.53 -12.67
CA ILE A 72 0.83 -19.89 -12.32
C ILE A 72 1.80 -20.90 -12.93
N ARG A 73 2.18 -20.72 -14.21
CA ARG A 73 3.09 -21.65 -14.90
C ARG A 73 4.48 -21.66 -14.29
N VAL A 74 5.04 -20.49 -14.00
CA VAL A 74 6.35 -20.33 -13.36
C VAL A 74 6.30 -20.90 -11.94
N SER A 75 5.24 -20.62 -11.17
CA SER A 75 5.08 -21.20 -9.84
C SER A 75 5.01 -22.74 -9.87
N ALA A 76 4.27 -23.32 -10.82
CA ALA A 76 4.21 -24.77 -11.02
C ALA A 76 5.59 -25.36 -11.41
N TRP A 77 6.35 -24.69 -12.28
CA TRP A 77 7.72 -25.09 -12.61
C TRP A 77 8.66 -25.03 -11.41
N LEU A 78 8.52 -24.02 -10.54
CA LEU A 78 9.31 -23.91 -9.31
C LEU A 78 8.99 -25.05 -8.33
N ALA A 79 7.71 -25.44 -8.19
CA ALA A 79 7.32 -26.58 -7.38
C ALA A 79 7.91 -27.90 -7.92
N LEU A 80 7.84 -28.12 -9.24
CA LEU A 80 8.38 -29.33 -9.90
C LEU A 80 9.91 -29.43 -9.83
N ARG A 81 10.62 -28.29 -9.79
CA ARG A 81 12.09 -28.23 -9.73
C ARG A 81 12.62 -28.09 -8.31
N SER A 82 11.76 -28.05 -7.32
CA SER A 82 12.16 -27.94 -5.92
C SER A 82 12.95 -29.16 -5.48
N SER A 83 14.04 -28.95 -4.75
CA SER A 83 14.83 -30.03 -4.14
C SER A 83 14.05 -30.82 -3.08
N ARG A 84 12.91 -30.29 -2.62
CA ARG A 84 12.00 -30.96 -1.66
C ARG A 84 11.09 -32.00 -2.31
N GLY A 85 11.13 -32.16 -3.63
CA GLY A 85 10.38 -33.18 -4.36
C GLY A 85 8.86 -33.09 -4.12
N ASP A 86 8.24 -34.22 -3.74
CA ASP A 86 6.78 -34.36 -3.63
C ASP A 86 6.15 -33.50 -2.55
N GLU A 87 6.91 -33.15 -1.52
CA GLU A 87 6.44 -32.25 -0.47
C GLU A 87 6.11 -30.87 -1.05
N ALA A 88 6.98 -30.32 -1.92
CA ALA A 88 6.74 -29.02 -2.55
C ALA A 88 5.52 -29.05 -3.48
N ILE A 89 5.26 -30.19 -4.12
CA ILE A 89 4.09 -30.38 -4.99
C ILE A 89 2.81 -30.49 -4.15
N THR A 90 2.88 -31.20 -3.03
CA THR A 90 1.76 -31.34 -2.08
C THR A 90 1.41 -30.00 -1.46
N GLU A 91 2.41 -29.23 -0.99
CA GLU A 91 2.22 -27.88 -0.48
C GLU A 91 1.71 -26.91 -1.55
N TRP A 92 2.15 -27.08 -2.80
CA TRP A 92 1.66 -26.25 -3.90
C TRP A 92 0.18 -26.47 -4.19
N LEU A 93 -0.30 -27.72 -4.07
CA LEU A 93 -1.69 -28.13 -4.28
C LEU A 93 -2.60 -27.92 -3.06
N ALA A 94 -2.03 -27.78 -1.86
CA ALA A 94 -2.79 -27.61 -0.62
C ALA A 94 -3.62 -26.30 -0.63
N PRO A 95 -4.76 -26.26 0.09
CA PRO A 95 -5.49 -24.99 0.33
C PRO A 95 -4.58 -23.95 1.00
N GLY A 96 -4.62 -22.71 0.54
CA GLY A 96 -3.68 -21.65 0.93
C GLY A 96 -2.25 -21.84 0.39
N GLY A 97 -2.01 -22.88 -0.39
CA GLY A 97 -0.72 -23.28 -0.91
C GLY A 97 -0.24 -22.49 -2.13
N GLY A 98 0.78 -23.02 -2.79
CA GLY A 98 1.48 -22.35 -3.88
C GLY A 98 0.61 -21.98 -5.08
N PHE A 99 -0.41 -22.77 -5.43
CA PHE A 99 -1.35 -22.44 -6.50
C PHE A 99 -2.22 -21.23 -6.17
N GLU A 100 -2.81 -21.19 -4.96
CA GLU A 100 -3.64 -20.06 -4.53
C GLU A 100 -2.82 -18.78 -4.38
N LEU A 101 -1.60 -18.87 -3.83
CA LEU A 101 -0.66 -17.75 -3.79
C LEU A 101 -0.30 -17.24 -5.18
N ALA A 102 -0.10 -18.13 -6.16
CA ALA A 102 0.17 -17.74 -7.54
C ALA A 102 -1.04 -17.05 -8.19
N MET A 103 -2.26 -17.53 -7.92
CA MET A 103 -3.49 -16.85 -8.37
C MET A 103 -3.64 -15.47 -7.74
N GLN A 104 -3.33 -15.33 -6.45
CA GLN A 104 -3.39 -14.05 -5.76
C GLN A 104 -2.39 -13.05 -6.36
N ARG A 105 -1.12 -13.46 -6.52
CA ARG A 105 -0.08 -12.65 -7.17
C ARG A 105 -0.44 -12.24 -8.60
N MET A 106 -1.10 -13.12 -9.34
CA MET A 106 -1.60 -12.81 -10.68
C MET A 106 -2.65 -11.70 -10.64
N LYS A 107 -3.65 -11.79 -9.74
CA LYS A 107 -4.69 -10.76 -9.58
C LYS A 107 -4.07 -9.42 -9.16
N GLU A 108 -3.13 -9.45 -8.21
CA GLU A 108 -2.41 -8.26 -7.74
C GLU A 108 -1.60 -7.62 -8.86
N THR A 109 -0.84 -8.40 -9.62
CA THR A 109 -0.05 -7.90 -10.76
C THR A 109 -0.94 -7.24 -11.81
N ARG A 110 -2.08 -7.86 -12.15
CA ARG A 110 -3.04 -7.28 -13.11
C ARG A 110 -3.65 -5.98 -12.61
N SER A 111 -4.06 -5.96 -11.34
CA SER A 111 -4.59 -4.76 -10.69
C SER A 111 -3.57 -3.63 -10.69
N ARG A 112 -2.32 -3.92 -10.30
CA ARG A 112 -1.21 -2.96 -10.31
C ARG A 112 -0.90 -2.44 -11.72
N ASN A 113 -0.85 -3.31 -12.71
CA ASN A 113 -0.58 -2.90 -14.09
C ASN A 113 -1.68 -1.98 -14.62
N ARG A 114 -2.95 -2.30 -14.33
CA ARG A 114 -4.08 -1.45 -14.67
C ARG A 114 -3.97 -0.08 -14.00
N ALA A 115 -3.75 -0.04 -12.69
CA ALA A 115 -3.62 1.20 -11.93
C ALA A 115 -2.45 2.06 -12.44
N PHE A 116 -1.32 1.43 -12.82
CA PHE A 116 -0.21 2.13 -13.46
C PHE A 116 -0.63 2.77 -14.79
N CYS A 117 -1.30 2.02 -15.68
CA CYS A 117 -1.74 2.54 -16.98
C CYS A 117 -2.73 3.71 -16.82
N GLU A 118 -3.72 3.56 -15.93
CA GLU A 118 -4.72 4.60 -15.65
C GLU A 118 -4.08 5.87 -15.08
N ARG A 119 -3.10 5.71 -14.18
CA ARG A 119 -2.32 6.83 -13.63
C ARG A 119 -1.55 7.56 -14.73
N VAL A 120 -0.81 6.82 -15.55
CA VAL A 120 -0.01 7.42 -16.65
C VAL A 120 -0.93 8.19 -17.61
N ALA A 121 -2.07 7.62 -17.99
CA ALA A 121 -3.04 8.30 -18.87
C ALA A 121 -3.59 9.59 -18.24
N ARG A 122 -3.76 9.62 -16.91
CA ARG A 122 -4.23 10.80 -16.17
C ARG A 122 -3.17 11.88 -16.00
N THR A 123 -1.90 11.51 -15.78
CA THR A 123 -0.84 12.47 -15.43
C THR A 123 -0.01 12.94 -16.62
N HIS A 124 0.00 12.19 -17.71
CA HIS A 124 0.67 12.56 -18.96
C HIS A 124 -0.36 13.13 -19.92
N THR A 125 -0.36 14.45 -20.10
CA THR A 125 -1.34 15.13 -20.96
C THR A 125 -1.03 14.89 -22.44
N ALA A 126 -2.08 14.84 -23.27
CA ALA A 126 -1.93 14.72 -24.72
C ALA A 126 -1.14 15.89 -25.33
N THR A 127 -1.16 17.07 -24.70
CA THR A 127 -0.43 18.25 -25.16
C THR A 127 1.06 18.16 -24.89
N PHE A 128 1.47 17.62 -23.73
CA PHE A 128 2.88 17.57 -23.35
C PHE A 128 3.58 16.27 -23.74
N ALA A 129 2.90 15.13 -23.56
CA ALA A 129 3.42 13.78 -23.78
C ALA A 129 2.43 12.94 -24.63
N PRO A 130 2.21 13.33 -25.90
CA PRO A 130 1.20 12.70 -26.76
C PRO A 130 1.44 11.20 -26.97
N GLU A 131 2.68 10.75 -27.15
CA GLU A 131 2.99 9.34 -27.37
C GLU A 131 2.72 8.51 -26.11
N VAL A 132 3.14 9.01 -24.95
CA VAL A 132 2.88 8.34 -23.67
C VAL A 132 1.38 8.31 -23.38
N HIS A 133 0.67 9.42 -23.57
CA HIS A 133 -0.77 9.50 -23.35
C HIS A 133 -1.52 8.48 -24.24
N ALA A 134 -1.25 8.49 -25.54
CA ALA A 134 -1.89 7.57 -26.48
C ALA A 134 -1.52 6.10 -26.22
N ALA A 135 -0.29 5.80 -25.81
CA ALA A 135 0.12 4.45 -25.45
C ALA A 135 -0.56 3.98 -24.16
N ALA A 136 -0.69 4.85 -23.16
CA ALA A 136 -1.37 4.54 -21.90
C ALA A 136 -2.87 4.33 -22.13
N GLU A 137 -3.55 5.19 -22.90
CA GLU A 137 -4.96 5.01 -23.25
C GLU A 137 -5.22 3.66 -23.95
N ARG A 138 -4.36 3.28 -24.90
CA ARG A 138 -4.46 1.98 -25.57
C ARG A 138 -4.27 0.83 -24.59
N ALA A 139 -3.31 0.94 -23.66
CA ALA A 139 -3.10 -0.09 -22.64
C ALA A 139 -4.29 -0.19 -21.66
N VAL A 140 -4.89 0.93 -21.26
CA VAL A 140 -6.09 0.95 -20.40
C VAL A 140 -7.26 0.24 -21.08
N LYS A 141 -7.52 0.54 -22.36
CA LYS A 141 -8.61 -0.03 -23.17
C LYS A 141 -8.33 -1.46 -23.63
N GLY A 142 -7.09 -1.92 -23.54
CA GLY A 142 -6.62 -3.23 -23.98
C GLY A 142 -6.77 -4.35 -22.93
N SER A 143 -6.16 -5.49 -23.25
CA SER A 143 -6.10 -6.69 -22.41
C SER A 143 -5.07 -6.59 -21.27
N ASP A 144 -5.10 -7.53 -20.33
CA ASP A 144 -4.07 -7.64 -19.28
C ASP A 144 -2.66 -7.81 -19.86
N ALA A 145 -2.55 -8.45 -21.03
CA ALA A 145 -1.28 -8.60 -21.75
C ALA A 145 -0.78 -7.26 -22.32
N ASP A 146 -1.68 -6.43 -22.86
CA ASP A 146 -1.34 -5.09 -23.36
C ASP A 146 -0.86 -4.18 -22.23
N ARG A 147 -1.53 -4.24 -21.06
CA ARG A 147 -1.12 -3.52 -19.86
C ARG A 147 0.26 -3.98 -19.38
N ALA A 148 0.50 -5.28 -19.33
CA ALA A 148 1.81 -5.81 -18.93
C ALA A 148 2.92 -5.40 -19.92
N ALA A 149 2.66 -5.42 -21.22
CA ALA A 149 3.61 -4.97 -22.25
C ALA A 149 3.92 -3.47 -22.11
N PHE A 150 2.91 -2.65 -21.85
CA PHE A 150 3.08 -1.22 -21.59
C PHE A 150 3.95 -0.96 -20.35
N VAL A 151 3.64 -1.61 -19.23
CA VAL A 151 4.43 -1.50 -17.98
C VAL A 151 5.87 -1.95 -18.18
N LYS A 152 6.09 -3.06 -18.89
CA LYS A 152 7.41 -3.67 -19.05
C LYS A 152 8.37 -2.80 -19.87
N SER A 153 7.89 -2.20 -20.95
CA SER A 153 8.74 -1.41 -21.85
C SER A 153 8.00 -0.32 -22.62
N GLY A 154 6.70 -0.48 -22.88
CA GLY A 154 5.95 0.48 -23.69
C GLY A 154 5.95 1.90 -23.15
N TYR A 155 5.91 2.08 -21.83
CA TYR A 155 6.01 3.39 -21.18
C TYR A 155 7.35 4.08 -21.46
N ALA A 156 8.46 3.40 -21.17
CA ALA A 156 9.79 3.97 -21.38
C ALA A 156 10.07 4.28 -22.86
N GLU A 157 9.61 3.42 -23.78
CA GLU A 157 9.76 3.67 -25.21
C GLU A 157 8.89 4.83 -25.71
N ALA A 158 7.69 5.02 -25.17
CA ALA A 158 6.87 6.19 -25.48
C ALA A 158 7.49 7.48 -24.93
N GLN A 159 8.03 7.46 -23.71
CA GLN A 159 8.73 8.61 -23.13
C GLN A 159 9.93 9.04 -23.98
N LYS A 160 10.72 8.07 -24.47
CA LYS A 160 11.85 8.36 -25.38
C LYS A 160 11.39 9.03 -26.66
N ARG A 161 10.26 8.61 -27.25
CA ARG A 161 9.70 9.23 -28.45
C ARG A 161 9.25 10.67 -28.18
N ASP A 162 8.49 10.89 -27.11
CA ASP A 162 8.06 12.25 -26.72
C ASP A 162 9.27 13.17 -26.48
N ARG A 163 10.30 12.67 -25.78
CA ARG A 163 11.53 13.44 -25.54
C ARG A 163 12.27 13.76 -26.84
N ALA A 164 12.46 12.78 -27.72
CA ALA A 164 13.14 12.99 -29.00
C ALA A 164 12.42 14.04 -29.88
N VAL A 165 11.08 14.03 -29.89
CA VAL A 165 10.28 15.03 -30.61
C VAL A 165 10.50 16.42 -30.01
N ARG A 166 10.45 16.56 -28.68
CA ARG A 166 10.67 17.84 -27.99
C ARG A 166 12.08 18.39 -28.20
N GLU A 167 13.10 17.53 -28.24
CA GLU A 167 14.49 17.93 -28.47
C GLU A 167 14.74 18.34 -29.94
N ALA A 168 14.07 17.69 -30.89
CA ALA A 168 14.15 18.00 -32.31
C ALA A 168 13.39 19.28 -32.69
N ASP A 169 12.27 19.57 -32.01
CA ASP A 169 11.47 20.76 -32.24
C ASP A 169 12.11 21.99 -31.57
N ALA A 170 12.67 22.88 -32.41
CA ALA A 170 13.25 24.15 -31.99
C ALA A 170 12.27 25.05 -31.22
N GLN A 171 10.96 24.90 -31.46
CA GLN A 171 9.89 25.61 -30.78
C GLN A 171 9.62 25.04 -29.37
N HIS A 172 9.91 23.75 -29.15
CA HIS A 172 9.80 23.07 -27.85
C HIS A 172 11.09 23.11 -27.02
N ARG A 173 12.20 23.61 -27.58
CA ARG A 173 13.37 24.04 -26.80
C ARG A 173 12.98 25.22 -25.93
N ARG A 174 12.29 24.93 -24.83
CA ARG A 174 11.98 25.89 -23.79
C ARG A 174 13.28 26.20 -23.05
N GLU A 175 13.65 27.47 -23.03
CA GLU A 175 14.68 27.94 -22.12
C GLU A 175 14.09 27.85 -20.71
N VAL A 176 14.50 26.82 -19.96
CA VAL A 176 14.19 26.74 -18.53
C VAL A 176 14.94 27.89 -17.87
N VAL A 177 14.19 28.87 -17.37
CA VAL A 177 14.82 30.04 -16.76
C VAL A 177 15.29 29.72 -15.34
N ALA A 178 16.19 30.55 -14.81
CA ALA A 178 16.69 30.38 -13.43
C ALA A 178 15.55 30.30 -12.40
N LYS A 179 14.45 31.03 -12.63
CA LYS A 179 13.25 31.02 -11.80
C LYS A 179 12.56 29.65 -11.75
N ASP A 180 12.51 28.92 -12.86
CA ASP A 180 11.88 27.59 -12.90
C ASP A 180 12.72 26.58 -12.11
N ARG A 181 14.05 26.63 -12.28
CA ARG A 181 14.98 25.80 -11.51
C ARG A 181 14.94 26.11 -10.01
N GLU A 182 14.78 27.39 -9.66
CA GLU A 182 14.60 27.82 -8.28
C GLU A 182 13.28 27.29 -7.69
N PHE A 183 12.18 27.36 -8.45
CA PHE A 183 10.91 26.76 -8.03
C PHE A 183 11.04 25.26 -7.79
N VAL A 184 11.62 24.50 -8.73
CA VAL A 184 11.81 23.05 -8.53
C VAL A 184 12.70 22.76 -7.32
N ARG A 185 13.67 23.64 -7.01
CA ARG A 185 14.51 23.48 -5.82
C ARG A 185 13.72 23.73 -4.54
N ASP A 186 12.90 24.77 -4.51
CA ASP A 186 12.01 25.07 -3.39
C ASP A 186 11.07 23.90 -3.11
N VAL A 187 10.46 23.35 -4.18
CA VAL A 187 9.63 22.14 -4.11
C VAL A 187 10.43 20.95 -3.58
N ALA A 188 11.62 20.67 -4.12
CA ALA A 188 12.46 19.55 -3.70
C ALA A 188 12.84 19.57 -2.21
N GLU A 189 12.91 20.76 -1.61
CA GLU A 189 13.31 20.98 -0.22
C GLU A 189 12.11 21.05 0.74
N ARG A 190 11.01 21.68 0.33
CA ARG A 190 9.97 22.17 1.26
C ARG A 190 8.57 21.67 0.97
N ASP A 191 8.34 21.01 -0.17
CA ASP A 191 6.99 20.55 -0.50
C ASP A 191 6.47 19.57 0.57
N PRO A 192 5.21 19.71 1.03
CA PRO A 192 4.64 18.81 2.02
C PRO A 192 4.46 17.37 1.50
N GLY A 193 4.32 17.18 0.18
CA GLY A 193 4.21 15.89 -0.48
C GLY A 193 5.57 15.23 -0.69
N GLU A 194 5.76 14.03 -0.15
CA GLU A 194 7.02 13.30 -0.26
C GLU A 194 7.34 12.91 -1.70
N ASN A 195 6.35 12.42 -2.46
CA ASN A 195 6.55 11.99 -3.83
C ASN A 195 6.74 13.19 -4.76
N VAL A 196 6.09 14.32 -4.48
CA VAL A 196 6.39 15.59 -5.18
C VAL A 196 7.83 16.03 -4.93
N ARG A 197 8.32 16.00 -3.68
CA ARG A 197 9.74 16.28 -3.38
C ARG A 197 10.68 15.35 -4.13
N VAL A 198 10.41 14.04 -4.13
CA VAL A 198 11.23 13.05 -4.84
C VAL A 198 11.25 13.32 -6.35
N ALA A 199 10.11 13.65 -6.95
CA ALA A 199 10.04 14.01 -8.36
C ALA A 199 10.87 15.26 -8.68
N ALA A 200 10.82 16.28 -7.83
CA ALA A 200 11.61 17.50 -7.98
C ALA A 200 13.12 17.25 -7.78
N GLN A 201 13.50 16.45 -6.79
CA GLN A 201 14.89 16.02 -6.57
C GLN A 201 15.43 15.23 -7.77
N TRP A 202 14.61 14.36 -8.36
CA TRP A 202 14.98 13.64 -9.58
C TRP A 202 15.23 14.58 -10.76
N ALA A 203 14.40 15.61 -10.91
CA ALA A 203 14.56 16.63 -11.95
C ALA A 203 15.81 17.52 -11.78
N LEU A 204 16.37 17.55 -10.56
CA LEU A 204 17.58 18.31 -10.21
C LEU A 204 18.80 17.43 -9.91
N ARG A 205 18.72 16.12 -10.19
CA ARG A 205 19.80 15.16 -9.93
C ARG A 205 21.12 15.57 -10.62
N PRO A 206 22.28 15.09 -10.14
CA PRO A 206 23.53 15.23 -10.89
C PRO A 206 23.35 14.68 -12.31
N SER A 207 23.77 15.41 -13.34
CA SER A 207 23.52 15.18 -14.78
C SER A 207 22.13 15.58 -15.32
N ALA A 208 21.25 16.17 -14.51
CA ALA A 208 19.99 16.71 -15.01
C ALA A 208 20.19 17.86 -16.00
N THR A 209 19.33 17.88 -17.01
CA THR A 209 19.27 18.87 -18.09
C THR A 209 17.99 19.71 -17.97
N ASP A 210 17.85 20.76 -18.77
CA ASP A 210 16.61 21.54 -18.84
C ASP A 210 15.40 20.68 -19.27
N ALA A 211 15.63 19.61 -20.02
CA ALA A 211 14.59 18.66 -20.39
C ALA A 211 14.02 17.92 -19.15
N ASP A 212 14.85 17.62 -18.14
CA ASP A 212 14.39 16.97 -16.91
C ASP A 212 13.52 17.90 -16.06
N VAL A 213 13.88 19.19 -16.00
CA VAL A 213 13.05 20.22 -15.36
C VAL A 213 11.74 20.38 -16.13
N THR A 214 11.79 20.43 -17.47
CA THR A 214 10.58 20.52 -18.30
C THR A 214 9.64 19.32 -18.10
N GLU A 215 10.17 18.11 -18.00
CA GLU A 215 9.38 16.90 -17.71
C GLU A 215 8.76 16.90 -16.31
N PHE A 216 9.44 17.51 -15.32
CA PHE A 216 8.85 17.72 -14.01
C PHE A 216 7.57 18.57 -14.10
N PHE A 217 7.61 19.71 -14.80
CA PHE A 217 6.43 20.55 -15.04
C PHE A 217 5.35 19.83 -15.86
N GLY A 218 5.75 19.00 -16.83
CA GLY A 218 4.82 18.36 -17.75
C GLY A 218 4.07 17.16 -17.19
N TYR A 219 4.70 16.34 -16.33
CA TYR A 219 4.02 15.20 -15.70
C TYR A 219 4.63 14.76 -14.36
N GLY A 220 5.91 15.05 -14.09
CA GLY A 220 6.59 14.56 -12.89
C GLY A 220 5.94 15.06 -11.61
N TRP A 221 5.59 16.35 -11.59
CA TRP A 221 4.90 17.00 -10.49
C TRP A 221 3.50 16.41 -10.25
N ALA A 222 2.65 16.34 -11.29
CA ALA A 222 1.31 15.78 -11.20
C ALA A 222 1.31 14.29 -10.81
N SER A 223 2.32 13.54 -11.25
CA SER A 223 2.52 12.14 -10.87
C SER A 223 2.90 11.99 -9.40
N GLY A 224 3.81 12.82 -8.90
CA GLY A 224 4.15 12.88 -7.48
C GLY A 224 2.93 13.23 -6.63
N ALA A 225 2.20 14.27 -7.00
CA ALA A 225 1.00 14.74 -6.31
C ALA A 225 -0.06 13.66 -6.18
N THR A 226 -0.29 12.94 -7.28
CA THR A 226 -1.22 11.81 -7.33
C THR A 226 -0.82 10.71 -6.35
N LEU A 227 0.48 10.37 -6.28
CA LEU A 227 0.98 9.33 -5.38
C LEU A 227 0.89 9.75 -3.92
N ASP A 228 1.14 11.02 -3.61
CA ASP A 228 0.99 11.56 -2.25
C ASP A 228 -0.47 11.46 -1.77
N LEU A 229 -1.43 11.87 -2.61
CA LEU A 229 -2.85 11.78 -2.28
C LEU A 229 -3.32 10.33 -2.14
N GLU A 230 -2.92 9.43 -3.04
CA GLU A 230 -3.26 8.01 -2.95
C GLU A 230 -2.64 7.35 -1.71
N GLY A 231 -1.39 7.68 -1.39
CA GLY A 231 -0.70 7.22 -0.19
C GLY A 231 -1.38 7.70 1.09
N TYR A 232 -1.79 8.97 1.13
CA TYR A 232 -2.56 9.54 2.24
C TYR A 232 -3.87 8.77 2.46
N ARG A 233 -4.69 8.63 1.42
CA ARG A 233 -5.98 7.92 1.49
C ARG A 233 -5.82 6.48 1.95
N LEU A 234 -4.80 5.77 1.45
CA LEU A 234 -4.55 4.38 1.84
C LEU A 234 -4.18 4.27 3.32
N ARG A 235 -3.25 5.11 3.80
CA ARG A 235 -2.86 5.11 5.23
C ARG A 235 -4.04 5.46 6.13
N GLY A 236 -4.85 6.45 5.73
CA GLY A 236 -6.07 6.83 6.44
C GLY A 236 -7.06 5.67 6.53
N ALA A 237 -7.36 5.01 5.42
CA ALA A 237 -8.30 3.89 5.36
C ALA A 237 -7.82 2.66 6.15
N GLU A 238 -6.54 2.32 6.09
CA GLU A 238 -5.95 1.20 6.85
C GLU A 238 -6.03 1.48 8.36
N ALA A 239 -5.58 2.66 8.79
CA ALA A 239 -5.64 3.06 10.19
C ALA A 239 -7.09 3.09 10.70
N GLU A 240 -8.02 3.56 9.89
CA GLU A 240 -9.42 3.66 10.27
C GLU A 240 -10.12 2.31 10.40
N THR A 241 -9.80 1.37 9.50
CA THR A 241 -10.27 -0.01 9.59
C THR A 241 -9.84 -0.64 10.92
N ALA A 242 -8.56 -0.47 11.30
CA ALA A 242 -8.04 -0.98 12.56
C ALA A 242 -8.71 -0.31 13.79
N ARG A 243 -8.96 1.01 13.72
CA ARG A 243 -9.63 1.76 14.78
C ARG A 243 -11.08 1.33 14.98
N HIS A 244 -11.86 1.15 13.91
CA HIS A 244 -13.24 0.66 14.00
C HIS A 244 -13.34 -0.78 14.51
N TYR A 245 -12.43 -1.66 14.09
CA TYR A 245 -12.36 -3.01 14.63
C TYR A 245 -12.12 -3.00 16.15
N THR A 246 -11.17 -2.19 16.60
CA THR A 246 -10.88 -2.02 18.03
C THR A 246 -12.06 -1.44 18.79
N LEU A 247 -12.69 -0.38 18.27
CA LEU A 247 -13.88 0.23 18.85
C LEU A 247 -14.99 -0.80 19.05
N SER A 248 -15.29 -1.60 18.03
CA SER A 248 -16.37 -2.59 18.06
C SER A 248 -16.19 -3.57 19.24
N ARG A 249 -14.96 -4.05 19.45
CA ARG A 249 -14.63 -4.95 20.55
C ARG A 249 -14.69 -4.28 21.92
N LEU A 250 -14.25 -3.02 22.01
CA LEU A 250 -14.32 -2.26 23.26
C LEU A 250 -15.77 -1.98 23.67
N VAL A 251 -16.62 -1.62 22.71
CA VAL A 251 -18.05 -1.40 22.93
C VAL A 251 -18.74 -2.69 23.35
N GLU A 252 -18.49 -3.81 22.67
CA GLU A 252 -19.03 -5.12 23.06
C GLU A 252 -18.66 -5.46 24.51
N LYS A 253 -17.40 -5.26 24.89
CA LYS A 253 -16.92 -5.48 26.26
C LYS A 253 -17.61 -4.54 27.26
N ALA A 254 -17.75 -3.26 26.93
CA ALA A 254 -18.36 -2.27 27.83
C ALA A 254 -19.85 -2.56 28.05
N VAL A 255 -20.59 -2.89 26.98
CA VAL A 255 -22.00 -3.28 27.06
C VAL A 255 -22.18 -4.58 27.86
N ALA A 256 -21.31 -5.58 27.64
CA ALA A 256 -21.36 -6.82 28.41
C ALA A 256 -21.07 -6.60 29.91
N ALA A 257 -20.09 -5.74 30.24
CA ALA A 257 -19.76 -5.39 31.62
C ALA A 257 -20.90 -4.62 32.30
N GLU A 258 -21.52 -3.65 31.61
CA GLU A 258 -22.69 -2.92 32.11
C GLU A 258 -23.89 -3.86 32.33
N ALA A 259 -24.14 -4.80 31.40
CA ALA A 259 -25.21 -5.79 31.56
C ALA A 259 -24.99 -6.71 32.77
N ALA A 260 -23.73 -7.13 33.01
CA ALA A 260 -23.37 -8.00 34.12
C ALA A 260 -23.63 -7.38 35.50
N LEU A 261 -23.73 -6.04 35.61
CA LEU A 261 -24.06 -5.35 36.86
C LEU A 261 -25.38 -5.82 37.46
N LYS A 262 -26.35 -6.20 36.62
CA LYS A 262 -27.70 -6.56 37.06
C LYS A 262 -27.72 -7.84 37.91
N ASP A 263 -26.82 -8.76 37.61
CA ASP A 263 -26.77 -10.10 38.21
C ASP A 263 -25.47 -10.33 39.02
N ALA A 264 -24.68 -9.28 39.25
CA ALA A 264 -23.40 -9.38 39.91
C ALA A 264 -23.54 -9.67 41.42
N ALA A 265 -22.93 -10.77 41.87
CA ALA A 265 -22.83 -11.09 43.30
C ALA A 265 -22.00 -10.05 44.08
N ASP A 266 -21.01 -9.44 43.42
CA ASP A 266 -20.24 -8.30 43.93
C ASP A 266 -20.48 -7.09 43.02
N ALA A 267 -21.53 -6.32 43.33
CA ALA A 267 -21.93 -5.17 42.56
C ALA A 267 -20.86 -4.05 42.55
N ALA A 268 -20.05 -3.93 43.61
CA ALA A 268 -19.01 -2.91 43.68
C ALA A 268 -17.87 -3.21 42.70
N ARG A 269 -17.40 -4.47 42.68
CA ARG A 269 -16.39 -4.90 41.71
C ARG A 269 -16.91 -4.82 40.27
N ALA A 270 -18.13 -5.29 40.03
CA ALA A 270 -18.71 -5.23 38.69
C ALA A 270 -18.84 -3.78 38.18
N ARG A 271 -19.16 -2.82 39.07
CA ARG A 271 -19.16 -1.38 38.76
C ARG A 271 -17.80 -0.90 38.27
N VAL A 272 -16.74 -1.19 39.02
CA VAL A 272 -15.38 -0.80 38.65
C VAL A 272 -14.99 -1.39 37.29
N GLU A 273 -15.36 -2.64 37.01
CA GLU A 273 -15.07 -3.29 35.72
C GLU A 273 -15.85 -2.64 34.55
N ALA A 274 -17.12 -2.29 34.76
CA ALA A 274 -17.94 -1.62 33.75
C ALA A 274 -17.50 -0.17 33.51
N GLU A 275 -17.14 0.58 34.56
CA GLU A 275 -16.54 1.91 34.44
C GLU A 275 -15.24 1.87 33.65
N ALA A 276 -14.33 0.94 33.98
CA ALA A 276 -13.07 0.78 33.28
C ALA A 276 -13.27 0.41 31.79
N ALA A 277 -14.30 -0.38 31.47
CA ALA A 277 -14.62 -0.73 30.09
C ALA A 277 -15.14 0.46 29.28
N TRP A 278 -16.05 1.27 29.83
CA TRP A 278 -16.51 2.51 29.18
C TRP A 278 -15.40 3.54 29.04
N LYS A 279 -14.56 3.69 30.08
CA LYS A 279 -13.37 4.54 30.01
C LYS A 279 -12.42 4.13 28.88
N ALA A 280 -12.23 2.83 28.64
CA ALA A 280 -11.40 2.37 27.53
C ALA A 280 -12.00 2.73 26.15
N VAL A 281 -13.33 2.71 26.01
CA VAL A 281 -14.01 3.20 24.78
C VAL A 281 -13.77 4.71 24.61
N ALA A 282 -13.89 5.49 25.69
CA ALA A 282 -13.66 6.93 25.67
C ALA A 282 -12.20 7.24 25.29
N ASP A 283 -11.22 6.66 25.98
CA ASP A 283 -9.78 6.92 25.74
C ASP A 283 -9.38 6.56 24.29
N HIS A 284 -9.90 5.44 23.76
CA HIS A 284 -9.69 5.05 22.35
C HIS A 284 -10.31 6.05 21.38
N SER A 285 -11.54 6.46 21.64
CA SER A 285 -12.28 7.39 20.78
C SER A 285 -11.66 8.79 20.76
N ASP A 286 -11.19 9.29 21.92
CA ASP A 286 -10.50 10.58 21.97
C ASP A 286 -9.14 10.52 21.26
N THR A 287 -8.39 9.43 21.43
CA THR A 287 -7.14 9.23 20.69
C THR A 287 -7.39 9.23 19.17
N ALA A 288 -8.42 8.54 18.71
CA ALA A 288 -8.81 8.51 17.30
C ALA A 288 -9.22 9.91 16.79
N ARG A 289 -10.01 10.65 17.57
CA ARG A 289 -10.41 12.03 17.28
C ARG A 289 -9.19 12.94 17.11
N GLN A 290 -8.24 12.90 18.05
CA GLN A 290 -7.02 13.71 17.99
C GLN A 290 -6.18 13.40 16.75
N ARG A 291 -6.10 12.12 16.35
CA ARG A 291 -5.43 11.72 15.11
C ARG A 291 -6.11 12.32 13.89
N TRP A 292 -7.43 12.24 13.77
CA TRP A 292 -8.15 12.81 12.64
C TRP A 292 -8.09 14.34 12.58
N LEU A 293 -7.99 15.03 13.71
CA LEU A 293 -7.70 16.47 13.72
C LEU A 293 -6.30 16.78 13.15
N ALA A 294 -5.30 15.93 13.42
CA ALA A 294 -3.98 16.08 12.80
C ALA A 294 -4.03 15.81 11.28
N GLU A 295 -4.77 14.78 10.85
CA GLU A 295 -4.98 14.48 9.42
C GLU A 295 -5.71 15.63 8.69
N GLN A 296 -6.67 16.29 9.36
CA GLN A 296 -7.36 17.46 8.84
C GLN A 296 -6.38 18.63 8.61
N GLU A 297 -5.48 18.88 9.56
CA GLU A 297 -4.46 19.93 9.45
C GLU A 297 -3.44 19.64 8.34
N GLU A 298 -3.02 18.38 8.18
CA GLU A 298 -2.16 17.96 7.07
C GLU A 298 -2.84 18.17 5.71
N ALA A 299 -4.09 17.73 5.56
CA ALA A 299 -4.86 17.92 4.34
C ALA A 299 -5.10 19.41 4.02
N ARG A 300 -5.31 20.24 5.05
CA ARG A 300 -5.40 21.70 4.90
C ARG A 300 -4.09 22.30 4.39
N ALA A 301 -2.96 21.94 4.99
CA ALA A 301 -1.64 22.44 4.58
C ALA A 301 -1.33 22.06 3.12
N GLN A 302 -1.69 20.84 2.72
CA GLN A 302 -1.63 20.41 1.32
C GLN A 302 -2.50 21.30 0.43
N ALA A 303 -3.80 21.43 0.72
CA ALA A 303 -4.72 22.23 -0.08
C ALA A 303 -4.25 23.70 -0.23
N GLU A 304 -3.70 24.30 0.82
CA GLU A 304 -3.14 25.64 0.77
C GLU A 304 -1.89 25.75 -0.11
N SER A 305 -0.99 24.74 -0.05
CA SER A 305 0.16 24.65 -0.94
C SER A 305 -0.27 24.60 -2.42
N TRP A 306 -1.20 23.70 -2.75
CA TRP A 306 -1.74 23.55 -4.11
C TRP A 306 -2.46 24.81 -4.59
N ARG A 307 -3.22 25.49 -3.73
CA ARG A 307 -3.85 26.78 -4.05
C ARG A 307 -2.81 27.85 -4.41
N ASN A 308 -1.72 27.92 -3.65
CA ASN A 308 -0.66 28.89 -3.91
C ASN A 308 0.03 28.61 -5.26
N ILE A 309 0.29 27.33 -5.57
CA ILE A 309 0.89 26.93 -6.85
C ILE A 309 -0.07 27.21 -8.01
N ALA A 310 -1.36 26.89 -7.87
CA ALA A 310 -2.39 27.18 -8.87
C ALA A 310 -2.43 28.67 -9.22
N ARG A 311 -2.43 29.53 -8.18
CA ARG A 311 -2.42 30.99 -8.35
C ARG A 311 -1.17 31.47 -9.09
N VAL A 312 0.02 31.05 -8.65
CA VAL A 312 1.29 31.44 -9.30
C VAL A 312 1.35 30.93 -10.75
N ALA A 313 0.84 29.73 -11.00
CA ALA A 313 0.79 29.16 -12.34
C ALA A 313 -0.18 29.91 -13.26
N GLY A 314 -1.36 30.31 -12.75
CA GLY A 314 -2.36 31.08 -13.51
C GLY A 314 -1.93 32.52 -13.82
N GLU A 315 -1.13 33.14 -12.96
CA GLU A 315 -0.56 34.48 -13.18
C GLU A 315 0.63 34.47 -14.16
N SER A 316 1.18 33.29 -14.47
CA SER A 316 2.37 33.16 -15.32
C SER A 316 2.01 33.16 -16.80
N ALA A 317 2.69 34.00 -17.58
CA ALA A 317 2.61 33.96 -19.05
C ALA A 317 3.41 32.79 -19.65
N ASP A 318 4.25 32.12 -18.84
CA ASP A 318 5.14 31.06 -19.30
C ASP A 318 4.37 29.77 -19.62
N SER A 319 4.64 29.23 -20.80
CA SER A 319 4.14 27.97 -21.31
C SER A 319 4.41 26.75 -20.41
N LEU A 320 5.44 26.75 -19.56
CA LEU A 320 5.72 25.66 -18.59
C LEU A 320 4.67 25.62 -17.49
N TRP A 321 4.34 26.79 -16.96
CA TRP A 321 3.40 26.94 -15.86
C TRP A 321 1.95 26.64 -16.26
N LYS A 322 1.60 26.78 -17.55
CA LYS A 322 0.29 26.39 -18.07
C LYS A 322 -0.04 24.91 -17.89
N HIS A 323 0.97 24.03 -17.86
CA HIS A 323 0.77 22.58 -17.64
C HIS A 323 0.56 22.22 -16.17
N ILE A 324 0.78 23.18 -15.26
CA ILE A 324 0.66 23.01 -13.81
C ILE A 324 -0.66 23.59 -13.30
N ALA A 325 -1.18 24.68 -13.87
CA ALA A 325 -2.32 25.41 -13.33
C ALA A 325 -3.57 24.52 -13.11
N GLU A 326 -4.07 23.85 -14.14
CA GLU A 326 -5.27 23.00 -14.03
C GLU A 326 -5.05 21.79 -13.08
N PRO A 327 -3.94 21.02 -13.18
CA PRO A 327 -3.65 19.97 -12.21
C PRO A 327 -3.50 20.49 -10.77
N ALA A 328 -3.03 21.73 -10.57
CA ALA A 328 -2.92 22.35 -9.26
C ALA A 328 -4.29 22.56 -8.63
N GLU A 329 -5.23 23.12 -9.38
CA GLU A 329 -6.61 23.34 -8.94
C GLU A 329 -7.30 22.02 -8.61
N ALA A 330 -7.19 21.01 -9.49
CA ALA A 330 -7.77 19.70 -9.26
C ALA A 330 -7.20 19.00 -8.01
N ASN A 331 -5.90 19.14 -7.74
CA ASN A 331 -5.28 18.62 -6.52
C ASN A 331 -5.71 19.40 -5.28
N GLN A 332 -5.80 20.73 -5.36
CA GLN A 332 -6.34 21.55 -4.28
C GLN A 332 -7.76 21.14 -3.90
N ASP A 333 -8.63 20.90 -4.88
CA ASP A 333 -9.99 20.43 -4.64
C ASP A 333 -10.02 19.04 -4.02
N SER A 334 -9.12 18.16 -4.46
CA SER A 334 -9.00 16.82 -3.90
C SER A 334 -8.58 16.87 -2.43
N TRP A 335 -7.56 17.66 -2.08
CA TRP A 335 -7.12 17.83 -0.70
C TRP A 335 -8.14 18.55 0.19
N ALA A 336 -8.90 19.51 -0.37
CA ALA A 336 -10.00 20.14 0.35
C ALA A 336 -11.12 19.14 0.71
N ARG A 337 -11.40 18.16 -0.16
CA ARG A 337 -12.32 17.05 0.17
C ARG A 337 -11.75 16.16 1.27
N GLU A 338 -10.47 15.79 1.20
CA GLU A 338 -9.83 15.03 2.27
C GLU A 338 -9.88 15.76 3.62
N GLN A 339 -9.69 17.08 3.62
CA GLN A 339 -9.83 17.91 4.82
C GLN A 339 -11.26 17.83 5.40
N ALA A 340 -12.28 17.90 4.55
CA ALA A 340 -13.67 17.81 4.97
C ALA A 340 -14.01 16.40 5.51
N ASP A 341 -13.52 15.35 4.86
CA ASP A 341 -13.71 13.96 5.26
C ASP A 341 -13.01 13.67 6.60
N ALA A 342 -11.79 14.19 6.79
CA ALA A 342 -11.07 14.11 8.07
C ALA A 342 -11.85 14.80 9.20
N ALA A 343 -12.44 15.98 8.93
CA ALA A 343 -13.27 16.70 9.89
C ALA A 343 -14.53 15.90 10.27
N GLY A 344 -15.22 15.32 9.27
CA GLY A 344 -16.38 14.46 9.48
C GLY A 344 -16.04 13.22 10.32
N THR A 345 -14.89 12.61 10.06
CA THR A 345 -14.43 11.44 10.81
C THR A 345 -14.03 11.80 12.24
N ALA A 346 -13.36 12.94 12.45
CA ALA A 346 -13.10 13.46 13.79
C ALA A 346 -14.38 13.70 14.59
N ALA A 347 -15.43 14.21 13.94
CA ALA A 347 -16.74 14.41 14.57
C ALA A 347 -17.40 13.08 14.98
N PHE A 348 -17.31 12.03 14.16
CA PHE A 348 -17.75 10.69 14.54
C PHE A 348 -17.04 10.18 15.80
N TRP A 349 -15.71 10.31 15.87
CA TRP A 349 -14.95 9.87 17.04
C TRP A 349 -15.26 10.70 18.29
N LYS A 350 -15.58 11.98 18.12
CA LYS A 350 -16.09 12.81 19.22
C LYS A 350 -17.44 12.32 19.74
N ASP A 351 -18.39 12.01 18.87
CA ASP A 351 -19.69 11.44 19.27
C ASP A 351 -19.51 10.11 20.02
N MET A 352 -18.60 9.24 19.55
CA MET A 352 -18.29 8.00 20.26
C MET A 352 -17.64 8.22 21.63
N TYR A 353 -16.78 9.23 21.76
CA TYR A 353 -16.24 9.65 23.05
C TYR A 353 -17.34 10.12 24.00
N ASP A 354 -18.21 11.02 23.55
CA ASP A 354 -19.31 11.56 24.36
C ASP A 354 -20.25 10.44 24.84
N ARG A 355 -20.63 9.51 23.97
CA ARG A 355 -21.45 8.33 24.33
C ARG A 355 -20.78 7.42 25.35
N ALA A 356 -19.46 7.28 25.27
CA ALA A 356 -18.69 6.49 26.22
C ALA A 356 -18.63 7.16 27.59
N GLN A 357 -18.51 8.49 27.63
CA GLN A 357 -18.63 9.25 28.89
C GLN A 357 -20.01 9.09 29.51
N ASP A 358 -21.08 9.18 28.72
CA ASP A 358 -22.44 8.92 29.19
C ASP A 358 -22.56 7.50 29.76
N GLY A 359 -21.93 6.51 29.14
CA GLY A 359 -21.85 5.14 29.63
C GLY A 359 -21.15 5.02 30.98
N GLU A 360 -19.98 5.66 31.12
CA GLU A 360 -19.25 5.72 32.38
C GLU A 360 -20.08 6.38 33.49
N SER A 361 -20.75 7.50 33.20
CA SER A 361 -21.63 8.21 34.14
C SER A 361 -22.83 7.36 34.57
N ARG A 362 -23.47 6.63 33.65
CA ARG A 362 -24.58 5.72 33.99
C ARG A 362 -24.17 4.63 34.97
N VAL A 363 -22.98 4.07 34.79
CA VAL A 363 -22.48 3.00 35.66
C VAL A 363 -22.14 3.55 37.05
N LYS A 364 -21.59 4.77 37.13
CA LYS A 364 -21.28 5.44 38.42
C LYS A 364 -22.52 5.72 39.27
N GLY A 365 -23.66 6.03 38.62
CA GLY A 365 -24.94 6.27 39.29
C GLY A 365 -25.27 7.74 39.46
#